data_AF-X1EPT9-F1
#
_entry.id   AF-X1EPT9-F1
#
_cell.length_a   1.000
_cell.length_b   1.000
_cell.length_c   1.000
_cell.angle_alpha   90.00
_cell.angle_beta   90.00
_cell.angle_gamma   90.00
#
_symmetry.space_group_name_H-M   'P 1'
#
loop_
_entity.id
_entity.type
_entity.pdbx_description
1 polymer ?
#
loop_
_entity_poly.entity_id
_entity_poly.type
_entity_poly.pdbx_seq_one_letter_code
_entity_poly.pdbx_strand_id
1 'polypeptide(L)'
;MIKEKVLIFTELCHGCGGCRLLCPEDAIEEVNRPIGVLEKGKAGSISFTHGKLNLGEALAIPLVRAVKRASLEINPNNNKATSKNGVTIIDVPPGTSCPVIESVKGSDFCLLATEPTPFGLNDLVLAVEVLKKLKIPFGVVINRADVGDKKVDEYCKDEKIPILMR
;
A
#
# COMPACT_ATOMS: atom_id res chain seq x y z
N MET A 1 0.69 15.66 -39.11
CA MET A 1 2.15 15.57 -38.88
C MET A 1 2.41 15.68 -37.38
N ILE A 2 3.01 14.65 -36.79
CA ILE A 2 3.44 14.60 -35.36
C ILE A 2 4.93 14.99 -35.24
N LYS A 3 5.65 15.13 -36.37
CA LYS A 3 7.13 15.23 -36.45
C LYS A 3 7.78 16.38 -35.68
N GLU A 4 7.04 17.42 -35.29
CA GLU A 4 7.60 18.63 -34.64
C GLU A 4 7.00 18.90 -33.24
N LYS A 5 6.16 18.00 -32.70
CA LYS A 5 5.58 18.17 -31.36
C LYS A 5 6.08 17.08 -30.42
N VAL A 6 6.58 17.51 -29.27
CA VAL A 6 6.85 16.61 -28.14
C VAL A 6 5.51 16.11 -27.60
N LEU A 7 5.34 14.79 -27.54
CA LEU A 7 4.19 14.15 -26.90
C LEU A 7 4.54 13.82 -25.45
N ILE A 8 3.72 14.29 -24.53
CA ILE A 8 3.86 14.03 -23.09
C ILE A 8 2.64 13.24 -22.64
N PHE A 9 2.88 12.10 -22.00
CA PHE A 9 1.85 11.26 -21.40
C PHE A 9 1.90 11.42 -19.88
N THR A 10 1.22 12.44 -19.38
CA THR A 10 1.29 12.80 -17.95
C THR A 10 0.75 11.70 -17.04
N GLU A 11 -0.16 10.88 -17.55
CA GLU A 11 -0.80 9.74 -16.88
C GLU A 11 0.18 8.60 -16.61
N LEU A 12 1.29 8.52 -17.36
CA LEU A 12 2.35 7.53 -17.19
C LEU A 12 3.49 8.04 -16.29
N CYS A 13 3.44 9.29 -15.84
CA CYS A 13 4.47 9.86 -14.99
C CYS A 13 4.34 9.34 -13.55
N HIS A 14 5.41 8.76 -13.00
CA HIS A 14 5.45 8.24 -11.62
C HIS A 14 5.59 9.32 -10.53
N GLY A 15 5.76 10.60 -10.92
CA GLY A 15 5.99 11.69 -9.96
C GLY A 15 7.27 11.53 -9.14
N CYS A 16 8.28 10.83 -9.68
CA CYS A 16 9.53 10.54 -8.96
C CYS A 16 10.59 11.65 -9.06
N GLY A 17 10.37 12.68 -9.88
CA GLY A 17 11.33 13.78 -10.11
C GLY A 17 12.58 13.40 -10.92
N GLY A 18 12.75 12.12 -11.30
CA GLY A 18 13.94 11.64 -12.00
C GLY A 18 14.19 12.32 -13.35
N CYS A 19 13.13 12.66 -14.08
CA CYS A 19 13.22 13.38 -15.35
C CYS A 19 13.74 14.82 -15.17
N ARG A 20 13.26 15.56 -14.16
CA ARG A 20 13.76 16.90 -13.81
C ARG A 20 15.21 16.83 -13.37
N LEU A 21 15.55 15.89 -12.49
CA LEU A 21 16.89 15.72 -11.93
C LEU A 21 17.97 15.47 -12.99
N LEU A 22 17.63 14.73 -14.05
CA LEU A 22 18.56 14.34 -15.10
C LEU A 22 18.50 15.23 -16.35
N CYS A 23 17.70 16.30 -16.35
CA CYS A 23 17.53 17.16 -17.51
C CYS A 23 18.62 18.24 -17.57
N PRO A 24 19.58 18.18 -18.50
CA PRO A 24 20.65 19.19 -18.57
C PRO A 24 20.17 20.54 -19.11
N GLU A 25 19.10 20.54 -19.92
CA GLU A 25 18.56 21.74 -20.57
C GLU A 25 17.48 22.44 -19.74
N ASP A 26 17.22 21.97 -18.51
CA ASP A 26 16.16 22.47 -17.63
C ASP A 26 14.75 22.47 -18.28
N ALA A 27 14.53 21.68 -19.33
CA ALA A 27 13.34 21.70 -20.17
C ALA A 27 12.08 21.07 -19.55
N ILE A 28 12.21 20.41 -18.39
CA ILE A 28 11.13 19.69 -17.70
C ILE A 28 10.93 20.37 -16.35
N GLU A 29 9.70 20.66 -15.96
CA GLU A 29 9.35 21.19 -14.64
C GLU A 29 8.38 20.27 -13.90
N GLU A 30 8.42 20.31 -12.57
CA GLU A 30 7.45 19.60 -11.74
C GLU A 30 6.21 20.46 -11.54
N VAL A 31 5.05 19.91 -11.88
CA VAL A 31 3.75 20.57 -11.73
C VAL A 31 2.86 19.78 -10.79
N ASN A 32 2.04 20.50 -10.02
CA ASN A 32 1.01 19.86 -9.20
C ASN A 32 -0.13 19.38 -10.11
N ARG A 33 -0.44 18.08 -10.02
CA ARG A 33 -1.57 17.46 -10.73
C ARG A 33 -2.49 16.78 -9.71
N PRO A 34 -3.77 17.19 -9.60
CA PRO A 34 -4.70 16.51 -8.72
C PRO A 34 -5.01 15.12 -9.28
N ILE A 35 -4.73 14.07 -8.50
CA ILE A 35 -4.99 12.67 -8.87
C ILE A 35 -6.23 12.08 -8.20
N GLY A 36 -6.90 12.86 -7.36
CA GLY A 36 -8.03 12.38 -6.57
C GLY A 36 -8.35 13.30 -5.41
N VAL A 37 -9.23 12.80 -4.54
CA VAL A 37 -9.65 13.48 -3.32
C VAL A 37 -9.38 12.61 -2.11
N LEU A 38 -9.15 13.27 -0.98
CA LEU A 38 -9.05 12.62 0.33
C LEU A 38 -10.27 13.03 1.14
N GLU A 39 -10.97 12.05 1.68
CA GLU A 39 -12.19 12.26 2.45
C GLU A 39 -11.98 11.73 3.86
N LYS A 40 -12.51 12.48 4.83
CA LYS A 40 -12.44 12.16 6.25
C LYS A 40 -13.83 12.23 6.87
N GLY A 41 -14.09 11.32 7.79
CA GLY A 41 -15.33 11.29 8.56
C GLY A 41 -15.10 10.72 9.94
N LYS A 42 -16.12 10.83 10.79
CA LYS A 42 -16.12 10.26 12.14
C LYS A 42 -17.50 9.70 12.46
N ALA A 43 -17.52 8.50 13.02
CA ALA A 43 -18.73 7.85 13.55
C ALA A 43 -18.46 7.44 15.00
N GLY A 44 -19.07 8.14 15.96
CA GLY A 44 -18.77 7.93 17.37
C GLY A 44 -17.28 8.17 17.68
N SER A 45 -16.59 7.16 18.19
CA SER A 45 -15.15 7.19 18.47
C SER A 45 -14.27 6.80 17.28
N ILE A 46 -14.85 6.32 16.17
CA ILE A 46 -14.11 5.81 15.01
C ILE A 46 -13.88 6.96 14.02
N SER A 47 -12.61 7.27 13.77
CA SER A 47 -12.20 8.13 12.66
C SER A 47 -11.99 7.29 11.41
N PHE A 48 -12.52 7.75 10.28
CA PHE A 48 -12.37 7.11 8.98
C PHE A 48 -11.70 8.07 8.00
N THR A 49 -10.73 7.58 7.24
CA THR A 49 -10.05 8.35 6.18
C THR A 49 -9.87 7.43 4.99
N HIS A 50 -10.25 7.90 3.80
CA HIS A 50 -10.03 7.18 2.56
C HIS A 50 -9.70 8.14 1.42
N GLY A 51 -9.22 7.57 0.31
CA GLY A 51 -8.86 8.31 -0.88
C GLY A 51 -9.62 7.79 -2.08
N LYS A 52 -10.11 8.70 -2.91
CA LYS A 52 -10.78 8.39 -4.17
C LYS A 52 -9.99 8.96 -5.33
N LEU A 53 -9.46 8.08 -6.19
CA LEU A 53 -8.75 8.48 -7.40
C LEU A 53 -9.71 9.13 -8.42
N ASN A 54 -9.16 10.01 -9.25
CA ASN A 54 -9.82 10.46 -10.46
C ASN A 54 -9.92 9.30 -11.48
N LEU A 55 -10.87 9.36 -12.39
CA LEU A 55 -11.01 8.36 -13.45
C LEU A 55 -9.78 8.41 -14.37
N GLY A 56 -9.25 7.24 -14.72
CA GLY A 56 -8.07 7.10 -15.60
C GLY A 56 -6.72 7.22 -14.90
N GLU A 57 -6.68 7.43 -13.57
CA GLU A 57 -5.44 7.47 -12.81
C GLU A 57 -4.82 6.08 -12.66
N ALA A 58 -3.60 5.90 -13.18
CA ALA A 58 -2.86 4.65 -13.07
C ALA A 58 -2.15 4.49 -11.71
N LEU A 59 -1.85 5.59 -11.02
CA LEU A 59 -0.96 5.60 -9.86
C LEU A 59 -1.71 5.90 -8.56
N ALA A 60 -2.00 4.85 -7.80
CA ALA A 60 -2.61 4.96 -6.48
C ALA A 60 -1.64 5.39 -5.37
N ILE A 61 -0.33 5.17 -5.55
CA ILE A 61 0.70 5.31 -4.51
C ILE A 61 0.69 6.69 -3.83
N PRO A 62 0.66 7.83 -4.57
CA PRO A 62 0.67 9.14 -3.92
C PRO A 62 -0.58 9.37 -3.06
N LEU A 63 -1.74 8.83 -3.49
CA LEU A 63 -2.98 8.92 -2.73
C LEU A 63 -2.97 8.00 -1.50
N VAL A 64 -2.46 6.77 -1.60
CA VAL A 64 -2.26 5.87 -0.45
C VAL A 64 -1.38 6.54 0.61
N ARG A 65 -0.28 7.17 0.18
CA ARG A 65 0.61 7.93 1.08
C ARG A 65 -0.11 9.10 1.74
N ALA A 66 -0.92 9.85 0.98
CA ALA A 66 -1.72 10.95 1.51
C ALA A 66 -2.72 10.46 2.56
N VAL A 67 -3.44 9.36 2.29
CA VAL A 67 -4.39 8.72 3.22
C VAL A 67 -3.69 8.31 4.52
N LYS A 68 -2.54 7.62 4.44
CA LYS A 68 -1.78 7.21 5.62
C LYS A 68 -1.29 8.37 6.48
N ARG A 69 -0.75 9.43 5.84
CA ARG A 69 -0.32 10.64 6.58
C ARG A 69 -1.50 11.31 7.27
N ALA A 70 -2.63 11.36 6.56
CA ALA A 70 -3.83 12.01 7.02
C ALA A 70 -4.54 11.24 8.13
N SER A 71 -4.48 9.91 8.13
CA SER A 71 -5.05 9.05 9.19
C SER A 71 -4.21 9.06 10.47
N LEU A 72 -2.89 9.13 10.34
CA LEU A 72 -1.95 9.16 11.48
C LEU A 72 -1.73 10.57 12.05
N GLU A 73 -2.38 11.59 11.47
CA GLU A 73 -2.15 13.02 11.77
C GLU A 73 -0.65 13.36 11.80
N ILE A 74 0.10 12.83 10.83
CA ILE A 74 1.54 13.07 10.76
C ILE A 74 1.77 14.48 10.24
N ASN A 75 2.46 15.28 11.05
CA ASN A 75 2.78 16.65 10.68
C ASN A 75 3.83 16.65 9.55
N PRO A 76 3.55 17.26 8.38
CA PRO A 76 4.40 17.17 7.19
C PRO A 76 5.78 17.81 7.37
N ASN A 77 5.94 18.71 8.35
CA ASN A 77 7.20 19.44 8.55
C ASN A 77 8.20 18.69 9.43
N ASN A 78 7.76 17.68 10.20
CA ASN A 78 8.63 16.98 11.15
C ASN A 78 8.42 15.46 11.21
N ASN A 79 7.53 14.91 10.37
CA ASN A 79 7.17 13.50 10.31
C ASN A 79 6.77 12.87 11.67
N LYS A 80 6.32 13.68 12.64
CA LYS A 80 5.82 13.19 13.93
C LYS A 80 4.30 13.13 13.92
N ALA A 81 3.76 12.01 14.37
CA ALA A 81 2.33 11.84 14.61
C ALA A 81 1.89 12.79 15.74
N THR A 82 0.81 13.54 15.52
CA THR A 82 0.25 14.45 16.54
C THR A 82 -0.87 13.82 17.36
N SER A 83 -1.37 12.64 16.97
CA SER A 83 -2.46 11.96 17.67
C SER A 83 -1.94 11.01 18.77
N LYS A 84 -2.69 10.95 19.88
CA LYS A 84 -2.46 10.08 21.04
C LYS A 84 -3.18 8.74 20.86
N ASN A 85 -2.46 7.64 21.09
CA ASN A 85 -2.91 6.32 21.56
C ASN A 85 -4.25 5.76 21.02
N GLY A 86 -4.27 5.28 19.77
CA GLY A 86 -5.35 4.45 19.24
C GLY A 86 -4.84 3.41 18.25
N VAL A 87 -5.57 2.30 18.08
CA VAL A 87 -5.25 1.29 17.06
C VAL A 87 -5.72 1.81 15.70
N THR A 88 -4.80 1.91 14.74
CA THR A 88 -5.13 2.23 13.35
C THR A 88 -5.17 0.94 12.54
N ILE A 89 -6.29 0.69 11.89
CA ILE A 89 -6.42 -0.43 10.95
C ILE A 89 -6.31 0.16 9.54
N ILE A 90 -5.38 -0.38 8.76
CA ILE A 90 -5.19 -0.02 7.36
C ILE A 90 -5.72 -1.19 6.53
N ASP A 91 -6.76 -0.94 5.73
CA ASP A 91 -7.20 -1.88 4.71
C ASP A 91 -6.24 -1.81 3.52
N VAL A 92 -5.65 -2.95 3.16
CA VAL A 92 -4.54 -3.06 2.22
C VAL A 92 -5.01 -3.79 0.97
N PRO A 93 -4.67 -3.33 -0.25
CA PRO A 93 -4.98 -4.08 -1.46
C PRO A 93 -4.33 -5.48 -1.46
N PRO A 94 -4.87 -6.45 -2.19
CA PRO A 94 -4.28 -7.79 -2.27
C PRO A 94 -2.95 -7.80 -3.05
N GLY A 95 -2.17 -8.86 -2.84
CA GLY A 95 -0.94 -9.14 -3.59
C GLY A 95 0.31 -8.47 -3.02
N THR A 96 1.24 -8.09 -3.89
CA THR A 96 2.59 -7.61 -3.53
C THR A 96 3.04 -6.36 -4.29
N SER A 97 2.10 -5.65 -4.90
CA SER A 97 2.37 -4.48 -5.73
C SER A 97 2.81 -3.25 -4.92
N CYS A 98 3.26 -2.19 -5.61
CA CYS A 98 3.70 -0.95 -4.95
C CYS A 98 2.64 -0.32 -4.02
N PRO A 99 1.33 -0.32 -4.34
CA PRO A 99 0.29 0.07 -3.39
C PRO A 99 0.30 -0.73 -2.09
N VAL A 100 0.54 -2.05 -2.15
CA VAL A 100 0.66 -2.90 -0.95
C VAL A 100 1.86 -2.46 -0.12
N ILE A 101 3.02 -2.33 -0.77
CA ILE A 101 4.27 -1.93 -0.11
C ILE A 101 4.10 -0.57 0.59
N GLU A 102 3.55 0.44 -0.10
CA GLU A 102 3.30 1.75 0.50
C GLU A 102 2.31 1.66 1.66
N SER A 103 1.28 0.81 1.55
CA SER A 103 0.25 0.62 2.58
C SER A 103 0.80 -0.01 3.86
N VAL A 104 1.62 -1.06 3.76
CA VAL A 104 2.16 -1.78 4.93
C VAL A 104 3.41 -1.11 5.52
N LYS A 105 4.14 -0.31 4.76
CA LYS A 105 5.39 0.30 5.20
C LYS A 105 5.21 1.14 6.48
N GLY A 106 5.96 0.82 7.53
CA GLY A 106 5.90 1.52 8.81
C GLY A 106 4.75 1.10 9.72
N SER A 107 4.02 0.02 9.37
CA SER A 107 3.07 -0.61 10.29
C SER A 107 3.81 -1.41 11.37
N ASP A 108 3.26 -1.43 12.59
CA ASP A 108 3.81 -2.19 13.71
C ASP A 108 3.62 -3.71 13.54
N PHE A 109 2.55 -4.11 12.84
CA PHE A 109 2.21 -5.49 12.57
C PHE A 109 1.35 -5.61 11.29
N CYS A 110 1.44 -6.74 10.60
CA CYS A 110 0.59 -7.05 9.44
C CYS A 110 -0.14 -8.38 9.62
N LEU A 111 -1.44 -8.39 9.36
CA LEU A 111 -2.26 -9.61 9.29
C LEU A 111 -2.35 -10.07 7.84
N LEU A 112 -1.84 -11.24 7.54
CA LEU A 112 -1.95 -11.87 6.22
C LEU A 112 -3.16 -12.79 6.20
N ALA A 113 -4.19 -12.43 5.45
CA ALA A 113 -5.32 -13.32 5.21
C ALA A 113 -5.03 -14.19 3.98
N THR A 114 -5.22 -15.50 4.11
CA THR A 114 -5.12 -16.44 2.98
C THR A 114 -6.20 -17.51 3.06
N GLU A 115 -6.42 -18.22 1.95
CA GLU A 115 -7.26 -19.41 1.90
C GLU A 115 -6.38 -20.65 1.72
N PRO A 116 -6.76 -21.82 2.27
CA PRO A 116 -6.02 -23.09 2.18
C PRO A 116 -6.05 -23.74 0.78
N THR A 117 -5.84 -22.94 -0.27
CA THR A 117 -5.80 -23.36 -1.68
C THR A 117 -4.39 -23.20 -2.25
N PRO A 118 -4.03 -23.89 -3.34
CA PRO A 118 -2.73 -23.70 -4.00
C PRO A 118 -2.45 -22.24 -4.40
N PHE A 119 -3.49 -21.50 -4.82
CA PHE A 119 -3.37 -20.08 -5.16
C PHE A 119 -3.18 -19.22 -3.90
N GLY A 120 -3.96 -19.46 -2.85
CA GLY A 120 -3.80 -18.76 -1.58
C GLY A 120 -2.41 -18.97 -0.95
N LEU A 121 -1.86 -20.18 -1.06
CA LEU A 121 -0.48 -20.45 -0.64
C LEU A 121 0.54 -19.68 -1.49
N ASN A 122 0.39 -19.66 -2.82
CA ASN A 122 1.29 -18.92 -3.70
C ASN A 122 1.32 -17.42 -3.34
N ASP A 123 0.15 -16.81 -3.21
CA ASP A 123 0.01 -15.40 -2.84
C ASP A 123 0.56 -15.12 -1.43
N LEU A 124 0.31 -16.03 -0.48
CA LEU A 124 0.84 -15.93 0.88
C LEU A 124 2.38 -15.93 0.87
N VAL A 125 3.01 -16.84 0.13
CA VAL A 125 4.48 -16.95 0.04
C VAL A 125 5.07 -15.63 -0.44
N LEU A 126 4.51 -15.04 -1.50
CA LEU A 126 4.96 -13.75 -2.04
C LEU A 126 4.77 -12.62 -1.01
N ALA A 127 3.63 -12.57 -0.31
CA ALA A 127 3.37 -11.55 0.70
C ALA A 127 4.33 -11.67 1.90
N VAL A 128 4.61 -12.89 2.36
CA VAL A 128 5.58 -13.19 3.42
C VAL A 128 6.97 -12.70 3.04
N GLU A 129 7.43 -12.96 1.80
CA GLU A 129 8.72 -12.47 1.33
C GLU A 129 8.83 -10.95 1.34
N VAL A 130 7.77 -10.25 0.91
CA VAL A 130 7.71 -8.78 0.95
C VAL A 130 7.81 -8.27 2.39
N LEU A 131 7.01 -8.80 3.31
CA LEU A 131 7.02 -8.34 4.70
C LEU A 131 8.33 -8.64 5.42
N LYS A 132 8.97 -9.79 5.14
CA LYS A 132 10.33 -10.10 5.62
C LYS A 132 11.35 -9.08 5.13
N LYS A 133 11.33 -8.71 3.83
CA LYS A 133 12.22 -7.68 3.27
C LYS A 133 11.99 -6.30 3.91
N LEU A 134 10.73 -5.97 4.20
CA LEU A 134 10.36 -4.73 4.89
C LEU A 134 10.60 -4.77 6.40
N LYS A 135 10.97 -5.94 6.96
CA LYS A 135 11.18 -6.16 8.39
C LYS A 135 9.96 -5.81 9.25
N ILE A 136 8.77 -6.08 8.73
CA ILE A 136 7.51 -5.86 9.43
C ILE A 136 7.11 -7.17 10.12
N PRO A 137 6.78 -7.18 11.42
CA PRO A 137 6.20 -8.35 12.08
C PRO A 137 4.84 -8.74 11.47
N PHE A 138 4.56 -10.04 11.36
CA PHE A 138 3.29 -10.50 10.77
C PHE A 138 2.82 -11.84 11.33
N GLY A 139 1.55 -12.15 11.08
CA GLY A 139 0.93 -13.44 11.34
C GLY A 139 -0.15 -13.73 10.31
N VAL A 140 -0.57 -14.99 10.24
CA VAL A 140 -1.49 -15.49 9.21
C VAL A 140 -2.87 -15.77 9.81
N VAL A 141 -3.91 -15.35 9.08
CA VAL A 141 -5.29 -15.75 9.30
C VAL A 141 -5.70 -16.64 8.14
N ILE A 142 -6.09 -17.88 8.42
CA ILE A 142 -6.57 -18.81 7.41
C ILE A 142 -8.07 -18.59 7.27
N ASN A 143 -8.48 -17.80 6.30
CA ASN A 143 -9.88 -17.63 5.94
C ASN A 143 -10.39 -18.88 5.20
N ARG A 144 -11.67 -19.22 5.35
CA ARG A 144 -12.29 -20.41 4.74
C ARG A 144 -11.49 -21.69 5.01
N ALA A 145 -11.12 -21.89 6.27
CA ALA A 145 -10.30 -23.01 6.72
C ALA A 145 -10.92 -24.41 6.50
N ASP A 146 -12.18 -24.48 6.09
CA ASP A 146 -12.93 -25.68 5.73
C ASP A 146 -12.69 -26.15 4.28
N VAL A 147 -12.01 -25.34 3.47
CA VAL A 147 -11.73 -25.64 2.06
C VAL A 147 -10.31 -26.21 1.91
N GLY A 148 -10.05 -26.96 0.83
CA GLY A 148 -8.69 -27.20 0.34
C GLY A 148 -7.84 -28.18 1.15
N ASP A 149 -6.53 -27.90 1.25
CA ASP A 149 -5.53 -28.82 1.82
C ASP A 149 -4.73 -28.20 2.98
N LYS A 150 -3.80 -28.99 3.56
CA LYS A 150 -3.00 -28.58 4.73
C LYS A 150 -1.70 -27.85 4.38
N LYS A 151 -1.45 -27.52 3.11
CA LYS A 151 -0.13 -26.98 2.72
C LYS A 151 0.12 -25.58 3.27
N VAL A 152 -0.92 -24.77 3.49
CA VAL A 152 -0.77 -23.46 4.17
C VAL A 152 -0.32 -23.67 5.62
N ASP A 153 -0.88 -24.65 6.31
CA ASP A 153 -0.47 -25.00 7.67
C ASP A 153 0.98 -25.50 7.72
N GLU A 154 1.34 -26.40 6.82
CA GLU A 154 2.70 -26.95 6.70
C GLU A 154 3.70 -25.82 6.42
N TYR A 155 3.40 -24.96 5.46
CA TYR A 155 4.23 -23.79 5.14
C TYR A 155 4.39 -22.84 6.35
N CYS A 156 3.29 -22.48 7.03
CA CYS A 156 3.38 -21.61 8.21
C CYS A 156 4.20 -22.25 9.32
N LYS A 157 4.09 -23.58 9.52
CA LYS A 157 4.88 -24.31 10.51
C LYS A 157 6.38 -24.30 10.16
N ASP A 158 6.72 -24.58 8.92
CA ASP A 158 8.11 -24.66 8.45
C ASP A 158 8.79 -23.28 8.50
N GLU A 159 8.08 -22.23 8.12
CA GLU A 159 8.54 -20.84 8.18
C GLU A 159 8.43 -20.21 9.57
N LYS A 160 7.90 -20.95 10.56
CA LYS A 160 7.66 -20.50 11.94
C LYS A 160 6.79 -19.24 12.03
N ILE A 161 5.78 -19.16 11.17
CA ILE A 161 4.81 -18.07 11.11
C ILE A 161 3.62 -18.40 12.00
N PRO A 162 3.22 -17.52 12.92
CA PRO A 162 2.07 -17.77 13.77
C PRO A 162 0.76 -17.72 12.97
N ILE A 163 -0.06 -18.77 13.08
CA ILE A 163 -1.46 -18.76 12.65
C ILE A 163 -2.28 -18.18 13.81
N LEU A 164 -2.89 -17.03 13.58
CA LEU A 164 -3.57 -16.24 14.62
C LEU A 164 -5.06 -16.58 14.72
N MET A 165 -5.68 -17.01 13.62
CA MET A 165 -7.10 -17.35 13.53
C MET A 165 -7.38 -18.27 12.33
N ARG A 166 -8.50 -19.01 12.40
CA ARG A 166 -9.06 -19.86 11.34
C ARG A 166 -10.55 -19.57 11.19
#